data_AF-A0A944JE50-F1
#
_entry.id   AF-A0A944JE50-F1
#
_cell.length_a   1.000
_cell.length_b   1.000
_cell.length_c   1.000
_cell.angle_alpha   90.00
_cell.angle_beta   90.00
_cell.angle_gamma   90.00
#
_symmetry.space_group_name_H-M   'P 1'
#
loop_
_entity.id
_entity.type
_entity.pdbx_description
1 polymer ?
#
loop_
_entity_poly.entity_id
_entity_poly.type
_entity_poly.pdbx_seq_one_letter_code
_entity_poly.pdbx_strand_id
1 'polypeptide(L)'
;MPTLRPFRFPVPFSVLSVLSVLLTVVLAAPEARAAADGEGAGVETARTSRHIAPGIRLESYDRLETDRWLRIDELDVELTRSGVRAEYLSSGGSGVATVADSAARHGAGAGRRVVAAANGDFFDIRGTGAPLGPGIAGGRLLHAASPGA
;
A
#
# COMPACT_ATOMS: atom_id res chain seq x y z
N MET A 1 11.71 -52.24 68.83
CA MET A 1 13.02 -51.97 69.48
C MET A 1 14.09 -51.99 68.39
N PRO A 2 15.14 -51.16 68.49
CA PRO A 2 15.35 -49.94 67.68
C PRO A 2 16.50 -50.13 66.66
N THR A 3 16.80 -49.23 65.73
CA THR A 3 17.66 -48.06 65.99
C THR A 3 17.58 -47.04 64.84
N LEU A 4 17.18 -45.81 65.19
CA LEU A 4 17.58 -44.61 64.45
C LEU A 4 19.12 -44.50 64.47
N ARG A 5 19.72 -44.07 63.35
CA ARG A 5 21.05 -43.47 63.33
C ARG A 5 21.02 -42.14 62.56
N PRO A 6 21.89 -41.19 62.94
CA PRO A 6 21.57 -39.77 62.86
C PRO A 6 22.28 -39.03 61.72
N PHE A 7 21.66 -37.91 61.41
CA PHE A 7 22.14 -36.67 60.80
C PHE A 7 23.65 -36.37 60.81
N ARG A 8 24.14 -35.83 59.68
CA ARG A 8 24.87 -34.54 59.61
C ARG A 8 24.99 -34.00 58.17
N PHE A 9 24.73 -32.70 58.03
CA PHE A 9 24.84 -31.86 56.82
C PHE A 9 26.29 -31.60 56.39
N PRO A 10 26.51 -31.10 55.16
CA PRO A 10 26.69 -29.65 55.01
C PRO A 10 25.89 -29.05 53.82
N VAL A 11 25.50 -27.78 54.01
CA VAL A 11 25.00 -26.86 52.97
C VAL A 11 26.20 -26.40 52.11
N PRO A 12 25.98 -25.99 50.85
CA PRO A 12 26.06 -24.55 50.62
C PRO A 12 25.00 -23.99 49.66
N PHE A 13 24.56 -22.78 50.01
CA PHE A 13 24.34 -21.63 49.11
C PHE A 13 24.03 -21.94 47.64
N SER A 14 22.85 -21.55 47.16
CA SER A 14 22.74 -20.33 46.35
C SER A 14 21.39 -20.17 45.64
N VAL A 15 20.74 -19.07 46.01
CA VAL A 15 20.09 -18.11 45.10
C VAL A 15 18.73 -18.52 44.50
N LEU A 16 17.70 -18.03 45.18
CA LEU A 16 16.44 -17.56 44.63
C LEU A 16 16.65 -16.90 43.25
N SER A 17 15.99 -17.41 42.22
CA SER A 17 15.77 -16.63 40.98
C SER A 17 14.33 -16.80 40.56
N VAL A 18 13.49 -15.95 41.15
CA VAL A 18 12.17 -15.61 40.64
C VAL A 18 12.41 -14.76 39.40
N LEU A 19 12.29 -15.36 38.21
CA LEU A 19 12.33 -14.62 36.96
C LEU A 19 10.92 -14.12 36.64
N SER A 20 10.60 -12.92 37.12
CA SER A 20 9.43 -12.16 36.67
C SER A 20 9.61 -11.83 35.19
N VAL A 21 8.80 -12.44 34.32
CA VAL A 21 8.66 -12.00 32.93
C VAL A 21 7.78 -10.76 32.93
N LEU A 22 8.38 -9.59 32.83
CA LEU A 22 7.68 -8.35 32.51
C LEU A 22 7.38 -8.37 31.00
N LEU A 23 6.14 -8.69 30.64
CA LEU A 23 5.66 -8.54 29.26
C LEU A 23 5.29 -7.07 29.06
N THR A 24 6.24 -6.26 28.59
CA THR A 24 5.94 -4.88 28.18
C THR A 24 5.26 -4.92 26.80
N VAL A 25 3.94 -4.79 26.78
CA VAL A 25 3.21 -4.48 25.55
C VAL A 25 3.45 -3.01 25.25
N VAL A 26 4.38 -2.73 24.34
CA VAL A 26 4.50 -1.40 23.72
C VAL A 26 3.33 -1.27 22.76
N LEU A 27 2.28 -0.52 23.14
CA LEU A 27 1.35 0.01 22.16
C LEU A 27 2.11 1.05 21.34
N ALA A 28 2.64 0.63 20.19
CA ALA A 28 3.04 1.56 19.15
C ALA A 28 1.77 2.18 18.59
N ALA A 29 1.33 3.30 19.15
CA ALA A 29 0.38 4.16 18.47
C ALA A 29 1.03 4.60 17.15
N PRO A 30 0.31 4.60 16.01
CA PRO A 30 0.84 5.22 14.82
C PRO A 30 1.08 6.69 15.15
N GLU A 31 2.34 7.12 15.14
CA GLU A 31 2.64 8.55 15.12
C GLU A 31 2.01 9.10 13.85
N ALA A 32 0.91 9.83 14.01
CA ALA A 32 0.35 10.66 12.96
C ALA A 32 1.38 11.73 12.62
N ARG A 33 2.31 11.38 11.72
CA ARG A 33 3.23 12.34 11.15
C ARG A 33 2.40 13.17 10.18
N ALA A 34 1.97 14.34 10.65
CA ALA A 34 1.35 15.35 9.81
C ALA A 34 2.34 15.64 8.67
N ALA A 35 2.01 15.19 7.46
CA ALA A 35 2.69 15.62 6.26
C ALA A 35 2.26 17.08 6.02
N ALA A 36 3.01 18.01 6.63
CA ALA A 36 2.87 19.42 6.35
C ALA A 36 3.59 19.72 5.03
N ASP A 37 3.03 19.27 3.92
CA ASP A 37 3.43 19.72 2.59
C ASP A 37 2.48 20.85 2.20
N GLY A 38 2.97 22.08 2.37
CA GLY A 38 2.23 23.30 2.12
C GLY A 38 2.11 23.62 0.64
N GLU A 39 0.86 23.79 0.18
CA GLU A 39 0.36 24.98 -0.53
C GLU A 39 -1.16 24.86 -0.65
N GLY A 40 -1.87 25.48 0.29
CA GLY A 40 -3.33 25.41 0.46
C GLY A 40 -3.68 25.21 1.93
N ALA A 41 -4.63 26.00 2.45
CA ALA A 41 -5.06 26.02 3.85
C ALA A 41 -5.86 24.76 4.28
N GLY A 42 -5.61 23.62 3.64
CA GLY A 42 -6.35 22.40 3.85
C GLY A 42 -5.86 21.61 5.07
N VAL A 43 -6.78 21.03 5.82
CA VAL A 43 -6.48 20.15 6.96
C VAL A 43 -6.76 18.70 6.58
N GLU A 44 -5.75 17.85 6.67
CA GLU A 44 -5.92 16.40 6.53
C GLU A 44 -6.48 15.76 7.81
N THR A 45 -7.39 14.80 7.63
CA THR A 45 -8.11 14.12 8.70
C THR A 45 -8.35 12.66 8.31
N ALA A 46 -8.71 11.81 9.29
CA ALA A 46 -9.14 10.42 9.06
C ALA A 46 -8.17 9.56 8.22
N ARG A 47 -6.85 9.75 8.36
CA ARG A 47 -5.82 9.01 7.62
C ARG A 47 -5.76 7.53 8.05
N THR A 48 -5.73 6.65 7.07
CA THR A 48 -5.52 5.20 7.23
C THR A 48 -4.45 4.73 6.28
N SER A 49 -3.58 3.84 6.77
CA SER A 49 -2.46 3.26 6.02
C SER A 49 -2.62 1.75 5.94
N ARG A 50 -2.50 1.15 4.76
CA ARG A 50 -2.49 -0.31 4.60
C ARG A 50 -1.51 -0.78 3.54
N HIS A 51 -0.72 -1.80 3.88
CA HIS A 51 0.04 -2.56 2.88
C HIS A 51 -0.93 -3.49 2.14
N ILE A 52 -1.10 -3.30 0.83
CA ILE A 52 -2.00 -4.13 0.01
C ILE A 52 -1.27 -5.23 -0.77
N ALA A 53 0.06 -5.10 -0.91
CA ALA A 53 0.98 -6.12 -1.40
C ALA A 53 2.42 -5.77 -0.96
N PRO A 54 3.39 -6.68 -1.06
CA PRO A 54 4.81 -6.36 -0.84
C PRO A 54 5.25 -5.18 -1.71
N GLY A 55 5.78 -4.12 -1.08
CA GLY A 55 6.22 -2.89 -1.78
C GLY A 55 5.09 -2.00 -2.30
N ILE A 56 3.83 -2.25 -1.91
CA ILE A 56 2.67 -1.42 -2.27
C ILE A 56 1.88 -1.05 -1.02
N ARG A 57 1.71 0.24 -0.77
CA ARG A 57 0.94 0.79 0.33
C ARG A 57 -0.13 1.73 -0.20
N LEU A 58 -1.34 1.64 0.37
CA LEU A 58 -2.42 2.57 0.13
C LEU A 58 -2.61 3.44 1.38
N GLU A 59 -2.54 4.74 1.18
CA GLU A 59 -2.96 5.74 2.15
C GLU A 59 -4.33 6.28 1.71
N SER A 60 -5.29 6.32 2.64
CA SER A 60 -6.61 6.90 2.40
C SER A 60 -6.90 7.93 3.48
N TYR A 61 -7.26 9.15 3.10
CA TYR A 61 -7.53 10.25 4.04
C TYR A 61 -8.54 11.25 3.48
N ASP A 62 -9.13 12.06 4.37
CA ASP A 62 -9.97 13.18 3.98
C ASP A 62 -9.18 14.48 4.14
N ARG A 63 -9.40 15.44 3.22
CA ARG A 63 -8.81 16.78 3.32
C ARG A 63 -9.93 17.83 3.24
N LEU A 64 -10.03 18.63 4.29
CA LEU A 64 -10.93 19.77 4.34
C LEU A 64 -10.20 20.98 3.77
N GLU A 65 -10.65 21.46 2.61
CA GLU A 65 -10.23 22.72 2.01
C GLU A 65 -11.24 23.84 2.36
N THR A 66 -10.92 25.09 2.02
CA THR A 66 -11.74 26.27 2.32
C THR A 66 -13.22 26.13 1.89
N ASP A 67 -13.49 25.44 0.78
CA ASP A 67 -14.82 25.35 0.16
C ASP A 67 -15.29 23.92 -0.13
N ARG A 68 -14.51 22.88 0.24
CA ARG A 68 -14.80 21.50 -0.15
C ARG A 68 -14.14 20.46 0.74
N TRP A 69 -14.72 19.27 0.75
CA TRP A 69 -14.11 18.05 1.28
C TRP A 69 -13.56 17.21 0.13
N LEU A 70 -12.35 16.68 0.32
CA LEU A 70 -11.71 15.75 -0.60
C LEU A 70 -11.55 14.40 0.10
N ARG A 71 -11.90 13.31 -0.59
CA ARG A 71 -11.42 11.96 -0.26
C ARG A 71 -10.22 11.69 -1.16
N ILE A 72 -9.08 11.37 -0.55
CA ILE A 72 -7.83 11.09 -1.25
C ILE A 72 -7.45 9.64 -0.99
N ASP A 73 -7.08 8.94 -2.07
CA ASP A 73 -6.50 7.61 -2.07
C ASP A 73 -5.14 7.69 -2.80
N GLU A 74 -4.06 7.49 -2.06
CA GLU A 74 -2.67 7.57 -2.54
C GLU A 74 -2.04 6.19 -2.54
N LEU A 75 -1.48 5.80 -3.69
CA LEU A 75 -0.82 4.51 -3.88
C LEU A 75 0.70 4.69 -3.96
N ASP A 76 1.38 4.35 -2.87
CA ASP A 76 2.83 4.25 -2.82
C ASP A 76 3.30 2.93 -3.42
N VAL A 77 4.12 2.99 -4.47
CA VAL A 77 4.62 1.79 -5.18
C VAL A 77 6.14 1.83 -5.30
N GLU A 78 6.82 0.89 -4.62
CA GLU A 78 8.26 0.68 -4.78
C GLU A 78 8.52 -0.16 -6.03
N LEU A 79 9.00 0.43 -7.12
CA LEU A 79 9.19 -0.28 -8.40
C LEU A 79 10.53 -1.01 -8.54
N THR A 80 11.54 -0.67 -7.73
CA THR A 80 12.92 -1.16 -7.95
C THR A 80 13.23 -2.47 -7.24
N ARG A 81 12.64 -2.71 -6.06
CA ARG A 81 13.02 -3.83 -5.17
C ARG A 81 11.93 -4.87 -4.94
N SER A 82 10.69 -4.57 -5.28
CA SER A 82 9.52 -5.38 -4.89
C SER A 82 9.07 -6.41 -5.93
N GLY A 83 9.67 -6.40 -7.13
CA GLY A 83 9.17 -7.17 -8.28
C GLY A 83 7.86 -6.63 -8.88
N VAL A 84 7.37 -5.48 -8.39
CA VAL A 84 6.21 -4.77 -8.93
C VAL A 84 6.55 -4.09 -10.26
N ARG A 85 5.58 -4.03 -11.16
CA ARG A 85 5.70 -3.32 -12.45
C ARG A 85 4.44 -2.50 -12.68
N ALA A 86 4.62 -1.32 -13.25
CA ALA A 86 3.54 -0.56 -13.85
C ALA A 86 3.38 -1.00 -15.31
N GLU A 87 2.14 -1.25 -15.73
CA GLU A 87 1.80 -1.64 -17.10
C GLU A 87 0.66 -0.76 -17.61
N TYR A 88 0.71 -0.43 -18.90
CA TYR A 88 -0.37 0.28 -19.56
C TYR A 88 -1.55 -0.66 -19.79
N LEU A 89 -2.69 -0.32 -19.21
CA LEU A 89 -3.96 -1.02 -19.42
C LEU A 89 -4.67 -0.40 -20.62
N SER A 90 -4.66 -1.10 -21.75
CA SER A 90 -5.41 -0.69 -22.94
C SER A 90 -6.81 -1.31 -22.91
N SER A 91 -7.82 -0.56 -23.37
CA SER A 91 -9.14 -1.12 -23.69
C SER A 91 -9.11 -2.02 -24.94
N GLY A 92 -7.96 -2.15 -25.61
CA GLY A 92 -7.77 -3.02 -26.78
C GLY A 92 -8.27 -2.42 -28.10
N GLY A 93 -8.62 -1.13 -28.14
CA GLY A 93 -9.11 -0.45 -29.34
C GLY A 93 -9.90 0.81 -29.03
N SER A 94 -10.83 1.17 -29.94
CA SER A 94 -11.81 2.25 -29.71
C SER A 94 -12.85 1.84 -28.67
N GLY A 95 -13.04 2.66 -27.65
CA GLY A 95 -14.08 2.47 -26.64
C GLY A 95 -13.60 2.71 -25.21
N VAL A 96 -14.54 3.10 -24.36
CA VAL A 96 -14.32 3.34 -22.94
C VAL A 96 -14.63 2.09 -22.12
N ALA A 97 -13.83 1.84 -21.09
CA ALA A 97 -14.09 0.83 -20.07
C ALA A 97 -13.79 1.43 -18.70
N THR A 98 -14.45 0.93 -17.66
CA THR A 98 -14.09 1.33 -16.29
C THR A 98 -12.69 0.83 -15.95
N VAL A 99 -12.04 1.45 -14.97
CA VAL A 99 -10.73 1.00 -14.47
C VAL A 99 -10.84 -0.43 -13.93
N ALA A 100 -11.94 -0.75 -13.25
CA ALA A 100 -12.19 -2.10 -12.72
C ALA A 100 -12.29 -3.15 -13.83
N ASP A 101 -13.05 -2.87 -14.90
CA ASP A 101 -13.19 -3.79 -16.03
C ASP A 101 -11.86 -3.97 -16.77
N SER A 102 -11.12 -2.88 -16.98
CA SER A 102 -9.80 -2.90 -17.62
C SER A 102 -8.82 -3.75 -16.80
N ALA A 103 -8.79 -3.57 -15.47
CA ALA A 103 -7.96 -4.36 -14.58
C ALA A 103 -8.34 -5.84 -14.56
N ALA A 104 -9.64 -6.16 -14.57
CA ALA A 104 -10.14 -7.54 -14.56
C ALA A 104 -9.83 -8.30 -15.85
N ARG A 105 -9.82 -7.60 -17.00
CA ARG A 105 -9.49 -8.19 -18.31
C ARG A 105 -7.99 -8.29 -18.56
N HIS A 106 -7.16 -7.61 -17.77
CA HIS A 106 -5.72 -7.56 -17.99
C HIS A 106 -5.04 -8.89 -17.67
N GLY A 107 -4.40 -9.47 -18.69
CA GLY A 107 -3.56 -10.64 -18.54
C GLY A 107 -2.20 -10.28 -17.95
N ALA A 108 -2.07 -10.24 -16.62
CA ALA A 108 -0.82 -9.91 -15.95
C ALA A 108 0.36 -10.89 -16.24
N GLY A 109 0.06 -12.05 -16.83
CA GLY A 109 1.02 -13.11 -17.12
C GLY A 109 1.11 -14.15 -16.00
N ALA A 110 1.81 -15.26 -16.28
CA ALA A 110 1.93 -16.37 -15.35
C ALA A 110 2.60 -15.94 -14.02
N GLY A 111 2.01 -16.35 -12.89
CA GLY A 111 2.52 -16.03 -11.55
C GLY A 111 2.34 -14.57 -11.13
N ARG A 112 1.60 -13.76 -11.90
CA ARG A 112 1.37 -12.33 -11.64
C ARG A 112 -0.12 -12.04 -11.56
N ARG A 113 -0.45 -10.95 -10.87
CA ARG A 113 -1.82 -10.43 -10.75
C ARG A 113 -1.81 -8.91 -10.77
N VAL A 114 -2.93 -8.31 -11.18
CA VAL A 114 -3.17 -6.87 -10.97
C VAL A 114 -3.50 -6.67 -9.49
N VAL A 115 -2.79 -5.74 -8.84
CA VAL A 115 -3.00 -5.39 -7.42
C VAL A 115 -3.80 -4.09 -7.29
N ALA A 116 -3.50 -3.11 -8.14
CA ALA A 116 -4.16 -1.82 -8.20
C ALA A 116 -4.12 -1.29 -9.64
N ALA A 117 -5.04 -0.38 -9.95
CA ALA A 117 -5.11 0.33 -11.23
C ALA A 117 -5.73 1.71 -11.01
N ALA A 118 -5.32 2.68 -11.82
CA ALA A 118 -5.87 4.03 -11.83
C ALA A 118 -6.16 4.45 -13.28
N ASN A 119 -7.00 5.47 -13.45
CA ASN A 119 -7.16 6.10 -14.76
C ASN A 119 -5.87 6.82 -15.15
N GLY A 120 -5.56 6.85 -16.46
CA GLY A 120 -4.32 7.39 -16.98
C GLY A 120 -4.55 8.65 -17.82
N ASP A 121 -4.47 8.49 -19.13
CA ASP A 121 -4.45 9.58 -20.10
C ASP A 121 -5.83 10.20 -20.35
N PHE A 122 -5.83 11.42 -20.92
CA PHE A 122 -7.02 12.00 -21.52
C PHE A 122 -7.49 11.18 -22.71
N PHE A 123 -8.80 11.22 -22.96
CA PHE A 123 -9.43 10.53 -24.07
C PHE A 123 -10.57 11.37 -24.65
N ASP A 124 -10.93 11.09 -25.90
CA ASP A 124 -12.08 11.68 -26.56
C ASP A 124 -13.39 11.15 -25.93
N ILE A 125 -13.78 11.75 -24.82
CA ILE A 125 -14.98 11.36 -24.06
C ILE A 125 -16.29 11.65 -24.79
N ARG A 126 -16.26 12.54 -25.80
CA ARG A 126 -17.46 12.95 -26.56
C ARG A 126 -17.64 12.20 -27.87
N GLY A 127 -16.61 11.50 -28.34
CA GLY A 127 -16.64 10.73 -29.58
C GLY A 127 -16.22 9.29 -29.38
N THR A 128 -14.99 8.99 -29.78
CA THR A 128 -14.48 7.63 -29.98
C THR A 128 -14.07 6.91 -28.69
N GLY A 129 -13.88 7.64 -27.59
CA GLY A 129 -13.23 7.12 -26.39
C GLY A 129 -11.73 6.84 -26.57
N ALA A 130 -11.13 7.25 -27.70
CA ALA A 130 -9.72 7.01 -27.97
C ALA A 130 -8.82 7.90 -27.08
N PRO A 131 -7.68 7.38 -26.59
CA PRO A 131 -6.69 8.16 -25.87
C PRO A 131 -6.09 9.26 -26.75
N LEU A 132 -5.75 10.40 -26.15
CA LEU A 132 -5.24 11.59 -26.84
C LEU A 132 -3.71 11.69 -26.81
N GLY A 133 -3.06 11.15 -25.79
CA GLY A 133 -1.61 11.07 -25.68
C GLY A 133 -1.05 9.76 -26.25
N PRO A 134 0.28 9.58 -26.19
CA PRO A 134 0.93 8.39 -26.74
C PRO A 134 0.81 7.19 -25.80
N GLY A 135 0.56 6.01 -26.36
CA GLY A 135 0.48 4.75 -25.62
C GLY A 135 1.54 3.76 -26.07
N ILE A 136 2.35 3.27 -25.13
CA ILE A 136 3.38 2.27 -25.38
C ILE A 136 3.18 1.10 -24.42
N ALA A 137 3.16 -0.12 -24.95
CA ALA A 137 3.13 -1.35 -24.15
C ALA A 137 4.08 -2.39 -24.75
N GLY A 138 4.90 -3.02 -23.91
CA GLY A 138 5.86 -4.04 -24.35
C GLY A 138 6.85 -3.53 -25.42
N GLY A 139 7.22 -2.24 -25.36
CA GLY A 139 8.09 -1.61 -26.36
C GLY A 139 7.43 -1.31 -27.71
N ARG A 140 6.12 -1.53 -27.85
CA ARG A 140 5.35 -1.23 -29.07
C ARG A 140 4.50 0.02 -28.87
N LEU A 141 4.58 0.94 -29.83
CA LEU A 141 3.63 2.04 -29.95
C LEU A 141 2.25 1.46 -30.30
N LEU A 142 1.25 1.76 -29.47
CA LEU A 142 -0.14 1.36 -29.66
C LEU A 142 -0.94 2.46 -30.37
N HIS A 143 -0.67 3.71 -30.00
CA HIS A 143 -1.27 4.90 -30.60
C HIS A 143 -0.32 6.09 -30.37
N ALA A 144 -0.33 7.04 -31.31
CA ALA A 144 0.45 8.27 -31.23
C ALA A 144 -0.40 9.38 -30.60
N ALA A 145 0.27 10.41 -30.08
CA ALA A 145 -0.42 11.60 -29.61
C ALA A 145 -1.26 12.22 -30.73
N SER A 146 -2.49 12.63 -30.40
CA SER A 146 -3.28 13.49 -31.27
C SER A 146 -2.52 14.80 -31.49
N PRO A 147 -2.47 15.33 -32.72
CA PRO A 147 -2.07 16.72 -32.91
C PRO A 147 -2.99 17.57 -32.04
N GLY A 148 -2.44 18.32 -31.09
CA GLY A 148 -3.22 19.29 -30.32
C GLY A 148 -3.88 20.28 -31.28
N ALA A 149 -5.09 20.74 -30.93
CA ALA A 149 -5.77 21.79 -31.68
C ALA A 149 -5.12 23.15 -31.43
#